data_AF-A0A2E2LAL9-F1
#
_entry.id   AF-A0A2E2LAL9-F1
#
_cell.length_a   1.000
_cell.length_b   1.000
_cell.length_c   1.000
_cell.angle_alpha   90.00
_cell.angle_beta   90.00
_cell.angle_gamma   90.00
#
_symmetry.space_group_name_H-M   'P 1'
#
loop_
_entity.id
_entity.type
_entity.pdbx_description
1 polymer ?
#
loop_
_entity_poly.entity_id
_entity_poly.type
_entity_poly.pdbx_seq_one_letter_code
_entity_poly.pdbx_strand_id
1 'polypeptide(L)'
;MDFALFFSNYGLIILLVLLLVFMFWSSRRRMQKQKLEQEEKARQTVPGAEVLMQGGLYGTIVSFDGDNLDQPAVVEIAPGVEIKVHSQAILRVVNPTEGVVTEDEFLEAEARQEEYADGVADGEISSLSDDAREARENDDKSKPDA
;
A
#
# COMPACT_ATOMS: atom_id res chain seq x y z
N MET A 1 -45.82 -22.36 23.10
CA MET A 1 -44.51 -21.80 23.48
C MET A 1 -44.37 -20.50 22.70
N ASP A 2 -44.43 -19.36 23.38
CA ASP A 2 -44.54 -18.05 22.74
C ASP A 2 -43.19 -17.53 22.24
N PHE A 3 -42.76 -18.06 21.09
CA PHE A 3 -41.55 -17.61 20.40
C PHE A 3 -41.59 -16.11 20.04
N ALA A 4 -42.77 -15.53 19.85
CA ALA A 4 -42.94 -14.10 19.57
C ALA A 4 -42.58 -13.19 20.75
N LEU A 5 -42.92 -13.58 21.99
CA LEU A 5 -42.54 -12.84 23.20
C LEU A 5 -41.05 -12.96 23.48
N PHE A 6 -40.44 -14.11 23.15
CA PHE A 6 -39.00 -14.30 23.23
C PHE A 6 -38.25 -13.41 22.24
N PHE A 7 -38.69 -13.35 20.97
CA PHE A 7 -38.09 -12.45 19.98
C PHE A 7 -38.34 -10.98 20.28
N SER A 8 -39.48 -10.59 20.85
CA SER A 8 -39.74 -9.19 21.18
C SER A 8 -38.92 -8.69 22.39
N ASN A 9 -38.68 -9.56 23.38
CA ASN A 9 -37.96 -9.17 24.60
C ASN A 9 -36.44 -9.41 24.51
N TYR A 10 -36.01 -10.45 23.78
CA TYR A 10 -34.60 -10.80 23.60
C TYR A 10 -34.06 -10.48 22.22
N GLY A 11 -34.89 -10.13 21.23
CA GLY A 11 -34.45 -9.85 19.86
C GLY A 11 -33.49 -8.66 19.78
N LEU A 12 -33.73 -7.60 20.57
CA LEU A 12 -32.81 -6.46 20.64
C LEU A 12 -31.47 -6.86 21.29
N ILE A 13 -31.49 -7.71 22.31
CA ILE A 13 -30.29 -8.23 22.98
C ILE A 13 -29.51 -9.17 22.05
N ILE A 14 -30.20 -10.07 21.34
CA ILE A 14 -29.61 -11.01 20.38
C ILE A 14 -28.97 -10.25 19.21
N LEU A 15 -29.63 -9.21 18.70
CA LEU A 15 -29.10 -8.35 17.64
C LEU A 15 -27.86 -7.58 18.10
N LEU A 16 -27.84 -7.06 19.33
CA LEU A 16 -26.70 -6.35 19.91
C LEU A 16 -25.50 -7.29 20.12
N VAL A 17 -25.75 -8.52 20.60
CA VAL A 17 -24.71 -9.56 20.74
C VAL A 17 -24.14 -9.95 19.36
N LEU A 18 -24.99 -10.12 18.34
CA LEU A 18 -24.52 -10.40 16.97
C LEU A 18 -23.68 -9.25 16.41
N LEU A 19 -24.09 -8.01 16.63
CA LEU A 19 -23.34 -6.83 16.19
C LEU A 19 -21.99 -6.73 16.89
N LEU A 20 -21.92 -6.98 18.21
CA LEU A 20 -20.66 -7.00 18.96
C LEU A 20 -19.72 -8.10 18.49
N VAL A 21 -20.23 -9.31 18.23
CA VAL A 21 -19.42 -10.41 17.69
C VAL A 21 -18.91 -10.08 16.28
N PHE A 22 -19.76 -9.51 15.43
CA PHE A 22 -19.37 -9.07 14.09
C PHE A 22 -18.33 -7.95 14.11
N MET A 23 -18.51 -6.96 14.99
CA MET A 23 -17.56 -5.86 15.18
C MET A 23 -16.23 -6.38 15.73
N PHE A 24 -16.24 -7.31 16.68
CA PHE A 24 -15.03 -7.91 17.22
C PHE A 24 -14.30 -8.74 16.17
N TRP A 25 -15.01 -9.50 15.34
CA TRP A 25 -14.42 -10.27 14.24
C TRP A 25 -13.84 -9.37 13.13
N SER A 26 -14.58 -8.32 12.74
CA SER A 26 -14.16 -7.32 11.75
C SER A 26 -12.99 -6.48 12.25
N SER A 27 -13.04 -6.01 13.50
CA SER A 27 -11.97 -5.24 14.12
C SER A 27 -10.71 -6.08 14.31
N ARG A 28 -10.85 -7.35 14.73
CA ARG A 28 -9.70 -8.26 14.87
C ARG A 28 -9.03 -8.58 13.53
N ARG A 29 -9.80 -8.67 12.42
CA ARG A 29 -9.24 -8.75 11.06
C ARG A 29 -8.56 -7.46 10.62
N ARG A 30 -9.16 -6.30 10.89
CA ARG A 30 -8.58 -4.98 10.54
C ARG A 30 -7.31 -4.67 11.33
N MET A 31 -7.27 -5.03 12.61
CA MET A 31 -6.10 -4.84 13.48
C MET A 31 -4.93 -5.75 13.08
N GLN A 32 -5.17 -6.96 12.59
CA GLN A 32 -4.10 -7.82 12.06
C GLN A 32 -3.45 -7.22 10.81
N LYS A 33 -4.26 -6.69 9.88
CA LYS A 33 -3.74 -6.03 8.68
C LYS A 33 -2.91 -4.78 9.01
N GLN A 34 -3.41 -3.95 9.93
CA GLN A 34 -2.67 -2.75 10.36
C GLN A 34 -1.37 -3.08 11.10
N LYS A 35 -1.33 -4.16 11.90
CA LYS A 35 -0.09 -4.61 12.55
C LYS A 35 0.94 -5.12 11.56
N LEU A 36 0.51 -5.88 10.55
CA LEU A 36 1.41 -6.36 9.48
C LEU A 36 2.00 -5.19 8.68
N GLU A 37 1.17 -4.20 8.32
CA GLU A 37 1.63 -2.99 7.61
C GLU A 37 2.58 -2.13 8.48
N GLN A 38 2.41 -2.12 9.80
CA GLN A 38 3.32 -1.45 10.73
C GLN A 38 4.64 -2.22 10.90
N GLU A 39 4.58 -3.55 10.98
CA GLU A 39 5.77 -4.41 11.04
C GLU A 39 6.58 -4.35 9.74
N GLU A 40 5.95 -4.26 8.58
CA GLU A 40 6.63 -4.11 7.29
C GLU A 40 7.38 -2.76 7.20
N LYS A 41 6.76 -1.67 7.66
CA LYS A 41 7.40 -0.35 7.71
C LYS A 41 8.57 -0.30 8.71
N ALA A 42 8.46 -1.00 9.84
CA ALA A 42 9.54 -1.14 10.80
C ALA A 42 10.68 -2.00 10.24
N ARG A 43 10.35 -3.12 9.55
CA ARG A 43 11.34 -4.02 8.94
C ARG A 43 12.11 -3.39 7.79
N GLN A 44 11.55 -2.39 7.10
CA GLN A 44 12.25 -1.68 6.03
C GLN A 44 13.25 -0.63 6.54
N THR A 45 13.24 -0.29 7.83
CA THR A 45 14.24 0.62 8.39
C THR A 45 15.42 -0.20 8.94
N VAL A 46 16.13 -0.87 8.03
CA VAL A 46 17.31 -1.67 8.38
C VAL A 46 18.52 -0.75 8.53
N PRO A 47 19.33 -0.91 9.59
CA PRO A 47 20.65 -0.28 9.68
C PRO A 47 21.52 -0.66 8.47
N GLY A 48 22.18 0.32 7.85
CA GLY A 48 22.94 0.15 6.60
C GLY A 48 22.22 0.67 5.35
N ALA A 49 20.97 1.11 5.47
CA ALA A 49 20.26 1.72 4.36
C ALA A 49 20.70 3.16 4.10
N GLU A 50 20.78 3.53 2.82
CA GLU A 50 21.00 4.90 2.39
C GLU A 50 19.71 5.71 2.59
N VAL A 51 19.83 6.88 3.21
CA VAL A 51 18.69 7.72 3.58
C VAL A 51 18.84 9.13 3.02
N LEU A 52 17.73 9.68 2.54
CA LEU A 52 17.63 11.09 2.19
C LEU A 52 17.14 11.86 3.42
N MET A 53 17.98 12.76 3.91
CA MET A 53 17.67 13.64 5.02
C MET A 53 17.08 14.97 4.56
N GLN A 54 16.39 15.65 5.49
CA GLN A 54 15.82 16.97 5.26
C GLN A 54 16.94 17.97 4.91
N GLY A 55 16.90 18.52 3.68
CA GLY A 55 17.97 19.38 3.15
C GLY A 55 18.75 18.78 1.97
N GLY A 56 18.39 17.58 1.52
CA GLY A 56 19.00 16.95 0.33
C GLY A 56 20.31 16.23 0.62
N LEU A 57 20.62 15.97 1.89
CA LEU A 57 21.81 15.20 2.29
C LEU A 57 21.51 13.71 2.23
N TYR A 58 22.44 12.96 1.65
CA TYR A 58 22.43 11.50 1.66
C TYR A 58 23.40 10.99 2.73
N GLY A 59 23.07 9.86 3.34
CA GLY A 59 23.94 9.19 4.29
C GLY A 59 23.47 7.77 4.57
N THR A 60 24.30 6.99 5.26
CA THR A 60 24.01 5.60 5.63
C THR A 60 23.69 5.52 7.11
N ILE A 61 22.59 4.86 7.47
CA ILE A 61 22.25 4.64 8.89
C ILE A 61 23.27 3.66 9.50
N VAL A 62 24.02 4.10 10.51
CA VAL A 62 24.93 3.23 11.29
C VAL A 62 24.19 2.61 12.47
N SER A 63 23.34 3.39 13.15
CA SER A 63 22.49 2.91 14.23
C SER A 63 21.15 3.64 14.24
N PHE A 64 20.06 2.88 14.25
CA PHE A 64 18.70 3.39 14.36
C PHE A 64 17.91 2.47 15.29
N ASP A 65 17.20 3.07 16.25
CA ASP A 65 16.26 2.37 17.13
C ASP A 65 14.84 2.59 16.56
N GLY A 66 14.33 1.58 15.85
CA GLY A 66 13.01 1.62 15.22
C GLY A 66 11.84 1.54 16.19
N ASP A 67 12.10 1.17 17.44
CA ASP A 67 11.07 1.07 18.49
C ASP A 67 10.98 2.35 19.34
N ASN A 68 12.02 3.20 19.35
CA ASN A 68 12.06 4.47 20.07
C ASN A 68 12.47 5.65 19.17
N LEU A 69 11.49 6.28 18.51
CA LEU A 69 11.71 7.47 17.67
C LEU A 69 12.22 8.70 18.45
N ASP A 70 12.19 8.71 19.79
CA ASP A 70 12.74 9.80 20.61
C ASP A 70 14.27 9.78 20.69
N GLN A 71 14.92 8.69 20.26
CA GLN A 71 16.37 8.58 20.27
C GLN A 71 17.00 9.14 18.98
N PRO A 72 18.17 9.80 19.07
CA PRO A 72 18.89 10.28 17.90
C PRO A 72 19.46 9.10 17.11
N ALA A 73 19.20 9.06 15.81
CA ALA A 73 19.82 8.14 14.87
C ALA A 73 21.25 8.57 14.55
N VAL A 74 22.15 7.61 14.34
CA VAL A 74 23.52 7.88 13.88
C VAL A 74 23.59 7.59 12.39
N VAL A 75 23.98 8.59 11.61
CA VAL A 75 24.09 8.53 10.15
C VAL A 75 25.49 8.93 9.73
N GLU A 76 26.09 8.14 8.85
CA GLU A 76 27.38 8.41 8.22
C GLU A 76 27.16 9.10 6.87
N ILE A 77 27.67 10.32 6.68
CA ILE A 77 27.51 11.10 5.42
C ILE A 77 28.71 10.89 4.49
N ALA A 78 29.89 10.68 5.07
CA ALA A 78 31.15 10.51 4.37
C ALA A 78 32.04 9.54 5.15
N PRO A 79 33.06 8.91 4.53
CA PRO A 79 33.87 7.90 5.20
C PRO A 79 34.45 8.40 6.53
N GLY A 80 33.99 7.81 7.64
CA GLY A 80 34.42 8.16 8.99
C GLY A 80 33.81 9.44 9.58
N VAL A 81 32.77 10.01 8.97
CA VAL A 81 32.02 11.18 9.47
C VAL A 81 30.63 10.74 9.90
N GLU A 82 30.49 10.48 11.19
CA GLU A 82 29.24 10.12 11.85
C GLU A 82 28.57 11.35 12.47
N ILE A 83 27.28 11.53 12.19
CA ILE A 83 26.46 12.60 12.78
C ILE A 83 25.22 12.03 13.47
N LYS A 84 24.78 12.72 14.52
CA LYS A 84 23.53 12.41 15.23
C LYS A 84 22.41 13.26 14.66
N VAL A 85 21.37 12.61 14.17
CA VAL A 85 20.19 13.26 13.59
C VAL A 85 18.92 12.76 14.26
N HIS A 86 17.92 13.62 14.34
CA HIS A 86 16.61 13.22 14.86
C HIS A 86 15.95 12.23 13.90
N SER A 87 15.23 11.24 14.42
CA SER A 87 14.51 10.23 13.61
C SER A 87 13.57 10.86 12.57
N GLN A 88 12.93 11.98 12.91
CA GLN A 88 12.06 12.76 12.01
C GLN A 88 12.78 13.42 10.82
N ALA A 89 14.12 13.54 10.86
CA ALA A 89 14.89 14.15 9.78
C ALA A 89 15.08 13.20 8.58
N ILE A 90 14.71 11.93 8.71
CA ILE A 90 14.82 10.89 7.68
C ILE A 90 13.55 10.92 6.83
N LEU A 91 13.64 11.43 5.60
CA LEU A 91 12.47 11.62 4.73
C LEU A 91 12.08 10.33 4.00
N ARG A 92 13.08 9.59 3.51
CA ARG A 92 12.90 8.31 2.81
C ARG A 92 14.12 7.44 3.02
N VAL A 93 13.88 6.16 3.25
CA VAL A 93 14.88 5.12 3.03
C VAL A 93 14.96 4.94 1.52
N VAL A 94 16.15 5.20 0.96
CA VAL A 94 16.44 4.87 -0.43
C VAL A 94 16.64 3.36 -0.44
N ASN A 95 15.57 2.62 -0.74
CA ASN A 95 15.74 1.24 -1.18
C ASN A 95 16.34 1.30 -2.59
N PRO A 96 17.61 0.88 -2.80
CA PRO A 96 18.22 0.87 -4.12
C PRO A 96 17.45 -0.05 -5.10
N THR A 97 16.54 -0.89 -4.60
CA THR A 97 15.73 -1.80 -5.41
C THR A 97 14.43 -1.18 -5.96
N GLU A 98 13.91 -0.08 -5.40
CA GLU A 98 12.64 0.50 -5.89
C GLU A 98 12.79 1.41 -7.13
N GLY A 99 14.02 1.69 -7.56
CA GLY A 99 14.30 2.54 -8.72
C GLY A 99 14.99 1.85 -9.89
N VAL A 100 15.40 0.59 -9.73
CA VAL A 100 16.16 -0.15 -10.73
C VAL A 100 15.37 -1.41 -11.08
N VAL A 101 14.61 -1.33 -12.17
CA VAL A 101 13.92 -2.49 -12.72
C VAL A 101 14.99 -3.51 -13.06
N THR A 102 14.89 -4.71 -12.49
CA THR A 102 15.84 -5.78 -12.79
C THR A 102 15.66 -6.22 -14.25
N GLU A 103 16.71 -6.77 -14.88
CA GLU A 103 16.62 -7.24 -16.28
C GLU A 103 15.53 -8.32 -16.44
N ASP A 104 15.37 -9.18 -15.43
CA ASP A 104 14.31 -10.18 -15.38
C ASP A 104 12.90 -9.56 -15.31
N GLU A 105 12.73 -8.50 -14.51
CA GLU A 105 11.45 -7.79 -14.39
C GLU A 105 11.11 -6.97 -15.65
N PHE A 106 12.14 -6.43 -16.33
CA PHE A 106 11.98 -5.77 -17.62
C PHE A 106 11.52 -6.76 -18.70
N LEU A 107 12.14 -7.94 -18.78
CA LEU A 107 11.76 -9.00 -19.71
C LEU A 107 10.35 -9.53 -19.45
N GLU A 108 9.95 -9.66 -18.19
CA GLU A 108 8.57 -10.05 -17.85
C GLU A 108 7.55 -9.00 -18.27
N ALA A 109 7.86 -7.71 -18.08
CA ALA A 109 7.00 -6.61 -18.51
C ALA A 109 6.86 -6.55 -20.04
N GLU A 110 7.94 -6.78 -20.78
CA GLU A 110 7.94 -6.85 -22.24
C GLU A 110 7.11 -8.04 -22.75
N ALA A 111 7.29 -9.23 -22.18
CA ALA A 111 6.51 -10.42 -22.52
C ALA A 111 5.00 -10.21 -22.27
N ARG A 112 4.64 -9.57 -21.15
CA ARG A 112 3.23 -9.25 -20.83
C ARG A 112 2.65 -8.23 -21.82
N GLN A 113 3.47 -7.30 -22.31
CA GLN A 113 3.04 -6.33 -23.32
C GLN A 113 2.85 -7.00 -24.69
N GLU A 114 3.71 -7.96 -25.07
CA GLU A 114 3.54 -8.76 -26.28
C GLU A 114 2.26 -9.61 -26.24
N GLU A 115 1.98 -10.29 -25.13
CA GLU A 115 0.74 -11.06 -24.93
C GLU A 115 -0.51 -10.17 -25.07
N TYR A 116 -0.48 -8.97 -24.49
CA TYR A 116 -1.56 -8.00 -24.67
C TYR A 116 -1.68 -7.54 -26.14
N ALA A 117 -0.56 -7.27 -26.82
CA ALA A 117 -0.58 -6.84 -28.21
C ALA A 117 -1.16 -7.92 -29.14
N ASP A 118 -0.80 -9.19 -28.89
CA ASP A 118 -1.30 -10.34 -29.64
C ASP A 118 -2.79 -10.56 -29.40
N GLY A 119 -3.23 -10.52 -28.13
CA GLY A 119 -4.65 -10.62 -27.80
C GLY A 119 -5.51 -9.48 -28.40
N VAL A 120 -4.96 -8.27 -28.54
CA VAL A 120 -5.62 -7.17 -29.25
C VAL A 120 -5.64 -7.42 -30.76
N ALA A 121 -4.56 -7.95 -31.33
CA ALA A 121 -4.47 -8.23 -32.76
C ALA A 121 -5.40 -9.36 -33.21
N ASP A 122 -5.52 -10.42 -32.41
CA ASP A 122 -6.42 -11.55 -32.64
C ASP A 122 -7.88 -11.23 -32.26
N GLY A 123 -8.12 -10.06 -31.64
CA GLY A 123 -9.45 -9.60 -31.24
C GLY A 123 -10.03 -10.33 -30.03
N GLU A 124 -9.19 -11.02 -29.26
CA GLU A 124 -9.59 -11.66 -28.00
C GLU A 124 -9.80 -10.65 -26.87
N ILE A 125 -9.07 -9.53 -26.90
CA ILE A 125 -9.20 -8.43 -25.95
C ILE A 125 -9.36 -7.09 -26.67
N SER A 126 -10.16 -6.20 -26.10
CA SER A 126 -10.33 -4.84 -26.61
C SER A 126 -9.13 -3.98 -26.23
N SER A 127 -8.69 -3.12 -27.16
CA SER A 127 -7.67 -2.12 -26.86
C SER A 127 -8.28 -1.03 -25.99
N LEU A 128 -7.52 -0.58 -24.99
CA LEU A 128 -7.82 0.62 -24.20
C LEU A 128 -8.21 1.85 -25.04
N SER A 129 -7.65 1.93 -26.25
CA SER A 129 -7.91 3.01 -27.22
C SER A 129 -9.33 2.93 -27.79
N ASP A 130 -9.81 1.73 -28.07
CA ASP A 130 -11.13 1.48 -28.63
C ASP A 130 -12.20 1.60 -27.55
N ASP A 131 -11.94 1.06 -26.34
CA ASP A 131 -12.80 1.26 -25.17
C ASP A 131 -13.05 2.75 -24.88
N ALA A 132 -11.98 3.56 -24.96
CA ALA A 132 -12.06 5.00 -24.74
C ALA A 132 -12.83 5.73 -25.87
N ARG A 133 -12.83 5.20 -27.10
CA ARG A 133 -13.61 5.75 -28.21
C ARG A 133 -15.09 5.40 -28.08
N GLU A 134 -15.41 4.15 -27.75
CA GLU A 134 -16.78 3.69 -27.53
C GLU A 134 -17.45 4.45 -26.38
N ALA A 135 -16.72 4.67 -25.27
CA ALA A 135 -17.23 5.45 -24.14
C ALA A 135 -17.63 6.88 -24.55
N ARG A 136 -16.80 7.55 -25.38
CA ARG A 136 -17.08 8.90 -25.88
C ARG A 136 -18.27 8.94 -26.85
N GLU A 137 -18.41 7.91 -27.68
CA GLU A 137 -19.51 7.81 -28.64
C GLU A 137 -20.86 7.56 -27.94
N ASN A 138 -20.85 6.74 -26.89
CA ASN A 138 -22.03 6.47 -26.06
C ASN A 138 -22.47 7.71 -25.28
N ASP A 139 -21.52 8.48 -24.75
CA ASP A 139 -21.80 9.76 -24.07
C ASP A 139 -22.47 10.78 -25.01
N ASP A 140 -22.06 10.84 -26.28
CA ASP A 140 -22.63 11.79 -27.25
C ASP A 140 -24.06 11.40 -27.68
N LYS A 141 -24.32 10.10 -27.87
CA LYS A 141 -25.66 9.57 -28.21
C LYS A 141 -26.67 9.65 -27.07
N SER A 142 -26.21 9.76 -25.83
CA SER A 142 -27.07 9.81 -24.63
C SER A 142 -27.58 11.21 -24.28
N LYS A 143 -27.07 12.26 -24.95
CA LYS A 143 -27.59 13.62 -24.79
C LYS A 143 -28.91 13.73 -25.55
N PRO A 144 -30.04 14.01 -24.87
CA PRO A 144 -31.30 14.27 -25.55
C PRO A 144 -31.17 15.56 -26.37
N ASP A 145 -31.54 15.51 -27.64
CA ASP A 145 -31.68 16.70 -28.49
C ASP A 145 -32.63 17.69 -27.79
N ALA A 146 -32.09 18.83 -27.36
CA ALA A 146 -32.82 19.91 -26.69
C ALA A 146 -33.54 20.81 -27.68
#